data_AF-A0A7J2HZ25-F1
#
_entry.id   AF-A0A7J2HZ25-F1
#
_cell.length_a   1.000
_cell.length_b   1.000
_cell.length_c   1.000
_cell.angle_alpha   90.00
_cell.angle_beta   90.00
_cell.angle_gamma   90.00
#
_symmetry.space_group_name_H-M   'P 1'
#
loop_
_entity.id
_entity.type
_entity.pdbx_description
1 polymer ?
#
loop_
_entity_poly.entity_id
_entity_poly.type
_entity_poly.pdbx_seq_one_letter_code
_entity_poly.pdbx_strand_id
1 'polypeptide(L)' 'VYERVKVPIVGCGGITSWRDAVEFLLAGASAIQMGTAIALKGTNVFKTVSRGIEAYLKRKGFRSVKEIVGLSHRR' A
#
# COMPACT_ATOMS: atom_id res chain seq x y z
N VAL A 1 -12.92 -7.50 6.19
CA VAL A 1 -12.06 -8.66 5.80
C VAL A 1 -10.87 -8.79 6.74
N TYR A 2 -10.02 -7.77 6.85
CA TYR A 2 -8.82 -7.79 7.70
C TYR A 2 -9.07 -8.29 9.14
N GLU A 3 -10.07 -7.77 9.85
CA GLU A 3 -10.38 -8.20 11.23
C GLU A 3 -10.92 -9.64 11.36
N ARG A 4 -11.37 -10.24 10.26
CA ARG A 4 -12.07 -11.53 10.25
C ARG A 4 -11.18 -12.69 9.81
N VAL A 5 -10.01 -12.42 9.25
CA VAL A 5 -9.09 -13.45 8.73
C VAL A 5 -7.71 -13.30 9.36
N LYS A 6 -7.00 -14.41 9.55
CA LYS A 6 -5.63 -14.43 10.08
C LYS A 6 -4.56 -14.57 9.01
N VAL A 7 -4.94 -14.61 7.73
CA VAL A 7 -4.02 -14.77 6.60
C VAL A 7 -3.60 -13.42 6.01
N PRO A 8 -2.39 -13.30 5.43
CA PRO A 8 -1.98 -12.09 4.73
C PRO A 8 -2.94 -11.76 3.57
N ILE A 9 -3.28 -10.48 3.42
CA ILE A 9 -4.16 -10.00 2.35
C ILE A 9 -3.31 -9.34 1.26
N VAL A 10 -3.58 -9.66 -0.01
CA VAL A 10 -3.00 -8.96 -1.15
C VAL A 10 -4.07 -8.06 -1.75
N GLY A 11 -3.85 -6.74 -1.69
CA GLY A 11 -4.76 -5.73 -2.25
C GLY A 11 -4.57 -5.56 -3.75
N CYS A 12 -5.66 -5.47 -4.51
CA CYS A 12 -5.64 -5.29 -5.95
C CYS A 12 -6.81 -4.40 -6.39
N GLY A 13 -6.62 -3.68 -7.49
CA GLY A 13 -7.64 -2.85 -8.12
C GLY A 13 -7.43 -1.36 -7.89
N GLY A 14 -7.29 -0.60 -8.99
CA GLY A 14 -7.28 0.88 -8.94
C GLY A 14 -6.02 1.55 -8.38
N ILE A 15 -4.99 0.80 -7.98
CA ILE A 15 -3.76 1.35 -7.42
C ILE A 15 -2.90 1.97 -8.53
N THR A 16 -2.86 3.29 -8.59
CA THR A 16 -2.07 4.05 -9.60
C THR A 16 -1.12 5.06 -8.97
N SER A 17 -1.18 5.25 -7.66
CA SER A 17 -0.38 6.19 -6.89
C SER A 17 0.13 5.59 -5.57
N TRP A 18 1.11 6.24 -4.93
CA TRP A 18 1.59 5.84 -3.61
C TRP A 18 0.54 6.02 -2.52
N ARG A 19 -0.41 6.95 -2.70
CA ARG A 19 -1.48 7.21 -1.73
C ARG A 19 -2.44 6.04 -1.69
N ASP A 20 -2.89 5.60 -2.87
CA ASP A 20 -3.72 4.41 -3.03
C ASP A 20 -3.03 3.20 -2.39
N ALA A 21 -1.74 3.00 -2.66
CA ALA A 21 -0.96 1.93 -2.04
C ALA A 21 -0.96 2.00 -0.51
N VAL A 22 -0.72 3.18 0.06
CA VAL A 22 -0.74 3.40 1.51
C VAL A 22 -2.14 3.16 2.09
N GLU A 23 -3.20 3.58 1.42
CA GLU A 23 -4.58 3.35 1.84
C GLU A 23 -4.90 1.85 1.92
N PHE A 24 -4.49 1.07 0.92
CA PHE A 24 -4.63 -0.39 0.96
C PHE A 24 -3.86 -1.01 2.12
N LEU A 25 -2.62 -0.57 2.38
CA LEU A 25 -1.83 -1.05 3.52
C LEU A 25 -2.54 -0.72 4.84
N LEU A 26 -2.94 0.54 5.04
CA LEU A 26 -3.67 1.00 6.23
C LEU A 26 -4.99 0.24 6.44
N ALA A 27 -5.69 -0.10 5.35
CA ALA A 27 -6.90 -0.90 5.35
C ALA A 27 -6.67 -2.40 5.66
N GLY A 28 -5.42 -2.87 5.67
CA GLY A 28 -5.06 -4.23 6.10
C GLY A 28 -4.40 -5.10 5.03
N ALA A 29 -4.12 -4.58 3.84
CA ALA A 29 -3.33 -5.32 2.86
C ALA A 29 -1.87 -5.46 3.35
N SER A 30 -1.30 -6.65 3.21
CA SER A 30 0.12 -6.95 3.49
C SER A 30 1.00 -6.76 2.26
N ALA A 31 0.41 -6.84 1.07
CA ALA A 31 1.04 -6.55 -0.21
C ALA A 31 0.02 -5.96 -1.18
N ILE A 32 0.47 -5.38 -2.30
CA ILE A 32 -0.39 -4.80 -3.33
C ILE A 32 -0.01 -5.28 -4.73
N GLN A 33 -0.99 -5.31 -5.63
CA GLN A 33 -0.81 -5.61 -7.05
C GLN A 33 -1.16 -4.40 -7.90
N MET A 34 -0.39 -4.19 -8.97
CA MET A 34 -0.62 -3.11 -9.93
C MET A 34 -0.55 -3.68 -11.36
N GLY A 35 -1.64 -3.55 -12.10
CA GLY A 35 -1.74 -3.95 -13.51
C GLY A 35 -2.02 -2.75 -14.42
N THR A 36 -3.21 -2.17 -14.33
CA THR A 36 -3.66 -1.03 -15.16
C THR A 36 -2.70 0.15 -15.11
N ALA A 37 -2.06 0.40 -13.95
CA ALA A 37 -1.09 1.47 -13.80
C ALA A 37 0.12 1.35 -14.73
N ILE A 38 0.54 0.12 -15.09
CA ILE A 38 1.63 -0.13 -16.01
C ILE A 38 1.24 0.33 -17.42
N ALA A 39 0.03 0.01 -17.87
CA ALA A 39 -0.47 0.43 -19.18
C ALA A 39 -0.59 1.95 -19.29
N LEU A 40 -0.98 2.63 -18.21
CA LEU A 40 -1.20 4.08 -18.19
C LEU A 40 0.09 4.90 -17.99
N LYS A 41 1.05 4.40 -17.19
CA LYS A 41 2.19 5.18 -16.70
C LYS A 41 3.55 4.54 -16.99
N GLY A 42 3.56 3.39 -17.68
CA GLY A 42 4.74 2.58 -17.92
C GLY A 42 5.28 1.92 -16.66
N THR A 43 6.37 1.17 -16.80
CA THR A 43 7.01 0.41 -15.70
C THR A 43 7.63 1.32 -14.64
N ASN A 44 7.92 2.59 -14.95
CA ASN A 44 8.46 3.54 -13.97
C ASN A 44 7.47 3.84 -12.82
N VAL A 45 6.19 3.50 -12.97
CA VAL A 45 5.19 3.65 -11.91
C VAL A 45 5.58 2.92 -10.62
N PHE A 46 6.22 1.74 -10.72
CA PHE A 46 6.71 1.00 -9.56
C PHE A 46 7.69 1.84 -8.72
N LYS A 47 8.65 2.48 -9.38
CA LYS A 47 9.67 3.31 -8.72
C LYS A 47 9.05 4.55 -8.06
N THR A 48 8.11 5.20 -8.74
CA THR A 48 7.39 6.37 -8.22
C THR A 48 6.55 6.01 -7.00
N VAL A 49 5.82 4.89 -7.04
CA VAL A 49 5.00 4.41 -5.93
C VAL A 49 5.88 4.05 -4.74
N SER A 50 6.94 3.25 -4.93
CA SER A 50 7.85 2.85 -3.84
C SER A 50 8.49 4.05 -3.13
N ARG A 51 8.98 5.05 -3.89
CA ARG A 51 9.54 6.29 -3.31
C ARG A 51 8.50 7.10 -2.54
N GLY A 52 7.27 7.16 -3.05
CA GLY A 52 6.19 7.87 -2.37
C GLY A 52 5.81 7.21 -1.03
N ILE A 53 5.78 5.87 -1.00
CA ILE A 53 5.56 5.09 0.23
C ILE A 53 6.70 5.34 1.22
N GLU A 54 7.96 5.24 0.79
CA GLU A 54 9.13 5.50 1.65
C GLU A 54 9.08 6.90 2.26
N ALA A 55 8.81 7.92 1.44
CA ALA A 55 8.67 9.29 1.91
C ALA A 55 7.49 9.45 2.88
N TYR A 56 6.38 8.75 2.66
CA TYR A 56 5.24 8.73 3.59
C TYR A 56 5.64 8.14 4.94
N LEU A 57 6.28 6.97 4.95
CA LEU A 57 6.73 6.31 6.19
C LEU A 57 7.68 7.21 6.97
N LYS A 58 8.68 7.80 6.30
CA LYS A 58 9.64 8.73 6.92
C LYS A 58 8.95 9.94 7.55
N ARG A 59 8.01 10.58 6.83
CA ARG A 59 7.25 11.73 7.37
C ARG A 59 6.39 11.37 8.57
N LYS A 60 5.91 10.13 8.64
CA LYS A 60 5.05 9.64 9.73
C LYS A 60 5.82 8.94 10.86
N GLY A 61 7.13 8.81 10.74
CA GLY A 61 7.98 8.17 11.76
C GLY A 61 7.90 6.64 11.78
N PHE A 62 7.40 6.00 10.72
CA PHE A 62 7.38 4.54 10.59
C PHE A 62 8.66 4.03 9.93
N ARG A 63 9.17 2.88 10.37
CA ARG A 63 10.40 2.28 9.83
C ARG A 63 10.12 1.29 8.69
N SER A 64 8.90 0.77 8.61
CA SER A 64 8.51 -0.24 7.63
C SER A 64 7.04 -0.16 7.27
N VAL A 65 6.68 -0.67 6.08
CA VAL A 65 5.27 -0.82 5.68
C VAL A 65 4.49 -1.75 6.63
N LYS A 66 5.16 -2.71 7.28
CA LYS A 66 4.54 -3.64 8.23
C LYS A 66 3.91 -2.92 9.42
N GLU A 67 4.48 -1.80 9.84
CA GLU A 67 3.97 -1.00 10.96
C GLU A 67 2.65 -0.31 10.62
N ILE A 68 2.36 -0.08 9.34
CA ILE A 68 1.14 0.58 8.90
C ILE A 68 0.02 -0.38 8.50
N VAL A 69 0.30 -1.68 8.35
CA VAL A 69 -0.70 -2.66 7.93
C VAL A 69 -1.84 -2.72 8.94
N GLY A 70 -3.05 -2.39 8.48
CA GLY A 70 -4.26 -2.47 9.28
C GLY A 70 -4.40 -1.41 10.37
N LEU A 71 -3.58 -0.34 10.37
CA LEU A 71 -3.66 0.70 11.41
C LEU A 71 -5.02 1.40 11.45
N SER A 72 -5.76 1.48 10.34
CA SER A 72 -7.09 2.09 10.31
C SER A 72 -8.16 1.32 11.08
N HIS A 73 -7.86 0.09 11.52
CA HIS A 73 -8.78 -0.72 12.35
C HIS A 73 -8.51 -0.54 13.85
N ARG A 74 -7.43 0.14 14.24
CA ARG A 74 -7.13 0.41 15.65
C ARG A 74 -7.95 1.61 16.11
N ARG A 75 -8.78 1.41 17.13
CA ARG A 75 -9.49 2.49 17.84
C ARG A 75 -8.57 3.19 18.82
#